data_AF-V9IL81-F1
#
_entry.id   AF-V9IL81-F1
#
_cell.length_a   1.000
_cell.length_b   1.000
_cell.length_c   1.000
_cell.angle_alpha   90.00
_cell.angle_beta   90.00
_cell.angle_gamma   90.00
#
_symmetry.space_group_name_H-M   'P 1'
#
loop_
_entity.id
_entity.type
_entity.pdbx_description
1 polymer ?
#
loop_
_entity_poly.entity_id
_entity_poly.type
_entity_poly.pdbx_seq_one_letter_code
_entity_poly.pdbx_strand_id
1 'polypeptide(L)'
;MAMFEVLRKEYSDYLQQCFKVSDIQTFQKKCTERCTNDSDRKAAIDQALRDTLLVILSENALSNVQLLETYITFCIELCRKDLATASMPVMLLGDIFDSMTLDRCEQLFTFVENNVVVWKEDLFFSACKNNLLRMCNDLLRRLSRSQQTVFCGRILLFLAKFFPFSERSGLNIVSEFNLENHTEFGSEKSEGDDLEQITKDDDKSETKVPIDYNLYRKFWALQDFFRNPNQCYQKMHWKVFSAHASSVLSAFSSFKLKNNVIILQHVLKLILL
;
A
#
# COMPACT_ATOMS: atom_id res chain seq x y z
N MET A 1 18.62 -32.95 -10.95
CA MET A 1 19.43 -31.73 -10.69
C MET A 1 20.28 -31.33 -11.90
N ALA A 2 21.19 -32.17 -12.42
CA ALA A 2 22.00 -31.81 -13.59
C ALA A 2 21.18 -31.46 -14.86
N MET A 3 20.10 -32.20 -15.14
CA MET A 3 19.21 -31.93 -16.28
C MET A 3 18.48 -30.58 -16.15
N PHE A 4 18.07 -30.20 -14.93
CA PHE A 4 17.33 -28.95 -14.70
C PHE A 4 18.23 -27.72 -14.91
N GLU A 5 19.45 -27.74 -14.40
CA GLU A 5 20.39 -26.61 -14.59
C GLU A 5 20.78 -26.42 -16.06
N VAL A 6 20.90 -27.51 -16.83
CA VAL A 6 21.12 -27.44 -18.28
C VAL A 6 19.92 -26.80 -18.98
N LEU A 7 18.70 -27.26 -18.67
CA LEU A 7 17.47 -26.70 -19.25
C LEU A 7 17.30 -25.22 -18.89
N ARG A 8 17.49 -24.87 -17.62
CA ARG A 8 17.44 -23.48 -17.12
C ARG A 8 18.39 -22.57 -17.90
N LYS A 9 19.65 -22.98 -18.06
CA LYS A 9 20.66 -22.18 -18.76
C LYS A 9 20.32 -22.00 -20.24
N GLU A 10 19.94 -23.07 -20.94
CA GLU A 10 19.55 -23.01 -22.35
C GLU A 10 18.30 -22.14 -22.55
N TYR A 11 17.31 -22.25 -21.67
CA TYR A 11 16.10 -21.44 -21.73
C TYR A 11 16.35 -19.98 -21.40
N SER A 12 17.27 -19.66 -20.48
CA SER A 12 17.69 -18.26 -20.23
C SER A 12 18.31 -17.63 -21.48
N ASP A 13 19.21 -18.35 -22.16
CA ASP A 13 19.83 -17.87 -23.40
C ASP A 13 18.78 -17.66 -24.51
N TYR A 14 17.84 -18.61 -24.65
CA TYR A 14 16.74 -18.49 -25.62
C TYR A 14 15.75 -17.38 -25.26
N LEU A 15 15.45 -17.17 -23.98
CA LEU A 15 14.56 -16.10 -23.51
C LEU A 15 15.16 -14.72 -23.81
N GLN A 16 16.44 -14.52 -23.56
CA GLN A 16 17.11 -13.24 -23.86
C GLN A 16 17.11 -12.92 -25.36
N GLN A 17 17.26 -13.94 -26.22
CA GLN A 17 17.13 -13.77 -27.68
C GLN A 17 15.68 -13.52 -28.10
N CYS A 18 14.75 -14.31 -27.55
CA CYS A 18 13.32 -14.21 -27.83
C CYS A 18 12.77 -12.85 -27.44
N PHE A 19 13.16 -12.32 -26.27
CA PHE A 19 12.72 -11.01 -25.81
C PHE A 19 13.13 -9.89 -26.77
N LYS A 20 14.30 -9.98 -27.42
CA LYS A 20 14.75 -8.99 -28.42
C LYS A 20 13.99 -9.07 -29.74
N VAL A 21 13.57 -10.27 -30.15
CA VAL A 21 12.94 -10.53 -31.46
C VAL A 21 11.41 -10.69 -31.37
N SER A 22 10.87 -10.80 -30.16
CA SER A 22 9.46 -11.10 -29.83
C SER A 22 8.90 -12.36 -30.50
N ASP A 23 9.76 -13.36 -30.77
CA ASP A 23 9.38 -14.61 -31.44
C ASP A 23 9.05 -15.74 -30.45
N ILE A 24 7.84 -15.69 -29.91
CA ILE A 24 7.33 -16.68 -28.95
C ILE A 24 7.14 -18.06 -29.60
N GLN A 25 6.87 -18.14 -30.91
CA GLN A 25 6.61 -19.41 -31.58
C GLN A 25 7.90 -20.24 -31.70
N THR A 26 8.99 -19.60 -32.09
CA THR A 26 10.31 -20.25 -32.13
C THR A 26 10.76 -20.67 -30.73
N PHE A 27 10.49 -19.85 -29.70
CA PHE A 27 10.77 -20.19 -28.32
C PHE A 27 9.99 -21.43 -27.87
N GLN A 28 8.67 -21.45 -28.09
CA GLN A 28 7.81 -22.61 -27.78
C GLN A 28 8.32 -23.89 -28.43
N LYS A 29 8.67 -23.84 -29.72
CA LYS A 29 9.20 -24.99 -30.45
C LYS A 29 10.49 -25.52 -29.81
N LYS A 30 11.47 -24.64 -29.57
CA LYS A 30 12.74 -25.01 -28.92
C LYS A 30 12.54 -25.61 -27.53
N CYS A 31 11.63 -25.05 -26.73
CA CYS A 31 11.35 -25.57 -25.39
C CYS A 31 10.71 -26.97 -25.45
N THR A 32 9.76 -27.18 -26.36
CA THR A 32 9.04 -28.46 -26.50
C THR A 32 9.92 -29.56 -27.08
N GLU A 33 10.82 -29.24 -28.01
CA GLU A 33 11.82 -30.18 -28.56
C GLU A 33 12.80 -30.65 -27.49
N ARG A 34 13.14 -29.77 -26.53
CA ARG A 34 14.15 -30.06 -25.51
C ARG A 34 13.59 -30.80 -24.30
N CYS A 35 12.34 -30.54 -23.91
CA CYS A 35 11.68 -31.19 -22.79
C CYS A 35 10.20 -31.47 -23.08
N THR A 36 9.85 -32.75 -23.14
CA THR A 36 8.47 -33.21 -23.38
C THR A 36 7.62 -33.21 -22.10
N ASN A 37 8.24 -33.18 -20.91
CA ASN A 37 7.53 -33.07 -19.64
C ASN A 37 7.14 -31.62 -19.37
N ASP A 38 5.85 -31.33 -19.39
CA ASP A 38 5.30 -30.00 -19.19
C ASP A 38 5.62 -29.40 -17.82
N SER A 39 5.65 -30.21 -16.76
CA SER A 39 5.93 -29.74 -15.40
C SER A 39 7.37 -29.28 -15.25
N ASP A 40 8.32 -30.09 -15.73
CA ASP A 40 9.75 -29.78 -15.66
C ASP A 40 10.10 -28.60 -16.59
N ARG A 41 9.46 -28.54 -17.76
CA ARG A 41 9.62 -27.45 -18.71
C ARG A 41 9.13 -26.12 -18.13
N LYS A 42 7.90 -26.07 -17.59
CA LYS A 42 7.35 -24.86 -16.95
C LYS A 42 8.23 -24.40 -15.79
N ALA A 43 8.65 -25.31 -14.91
CA ALA A 43 9.54 -24.96 -13.80
C ALA A 43 10.89 -24.38 -14.25
N ALA A 44 11.49 -24.95 -15.30
CA ALA A 44 12.75 -24.43 -15.86
C ALA A 44 12.57 -23.07 -16.55
N ILE A 45 11.46 -22.86 -17.28
CA ILE A 45 11.12 -21.58 -17.89
C ILE A 45 10.87 -20.52 -16.81
N ASP A 46 10.09 -20.85 -15.77
CA ASP A 46 9.79 -19.95 -14.66
C ASP A 46 11.07 -19.48 -13.97
N GLN A 47 12.02 -20.39 -13.74
CA GLN A 47 13.32 -20.03 -13.18
C GLN A 47 14.16 -19.17 -14.14
N ALA A 48 14.16 -19.49 -15.44
CA ALA A 48 14.87 -18.72 -16.44
C ALA A 48 14.31 -17.28 -16.60
N LEU A 49 13.00 -17.10 -16.39
CA LEU A 49 12.36 -15.77 -16.32
C LEU A 49 12.84 -14.98 -15.10
N ARG A 50 13.06 -15.62 -13.95
CA ARG A 50 13.63 -14.96 -12.77
C ARG A 50 15.07 -14.55 -13.00
N ASP A 51 15.88 -15.42 -13.60
CA ASP A 51 17.29 -15.12 -13.88
C ASP A 51 17.43 -13.97 -14.88
N THR A 52 16.60 -13.97 -15.92
CA THR A 52 16.57 -12.90 -16.91
C THR A 52 16.14 -11.57 -16.27
N LEU A 53 15.18 -11.61 -15.35
CA LEU A 53 14.78 -10.43 -14.59
C LEU A 53 15.95 -9.87 -13.76
N LEU A 54 16.74 -10.73 -13.10
CA LEU A 54 17.90 -10.29 -12.32
C LEU A 54 18.93 -9.56 -13.18
N VAL A 55 19.20 -10.08 -14.39
CA VAL A 55 20.08 -9.40 -15.36
C VAL A 55 19.50 -8.04 -15.74
N ILE A 56 18.22 -7.98 -16.11
CA ILE A 56 17.54 -6.73 -16.46
C ILE A 56 17.61 -5.71 -15.32
N LEU A 57 17.35 -6.12 -14.07
CA LEU A 57 17.42 -5.23 -12.91
C LEU A 57 18.84 -4.72 -12.66
N SER A 58 19.86 -5.56 -12.87
CA SER A 58 21.26 -5.16 -12.71
C SER A 58 21.73 -4.16 -13.77
N GLU A 59 21.27 -4.30 -15.01
CA GLU A 59 21.59 -3.39 -16.13
C GLU A 59 20.72 -2.12 -16.12
N ASN A 60 19.53 -2.17 -15.51
CA ASN A 60 18.54 -1.10 -15.46
C ASN A 60 18.55 -0.34 -14.11
N ALA A 61 19.73 -0.16 -13.52
CA ALA A 61 19.88 0.59 -12.27
C ALA A 61 19.45 2.07 -12.41
N LEU A 62 19.59 2.64 -13.61
CA LEU A 62 19.38 4.08 -13.88
C LEU A 62 18.33 4.39 -14.97
N SER A 63 17.68 3.39 -15.58
CA SER A 63 16.75 3.63 -16.70
C SER A 63 15.27 3.59 -16.29
N ASN A 64 14.40 4.05 -17.19
CA ASN A 64 12.95 4.11 -16.99
C ASN A 64 12.33 2.71 -16.79
N VAL A 65 11.14 2.69 -16.16
CA VAL A 65 10.37 1.46 -15.89
C VAL A 65 9.87 0.74 -17.15
N GLN A 66 9.92 1.40 -18.32
CA GLN A 66 9.41 0.89 -19.59
C GLN A 66 9.98 -0.47 -20.02
N LEU A 67 11.27 -0.75 -19.74
CA LEU A 67 11.86 -2.05 -20.03
C LEU A 67 11.23 -3.15 -19.16
N LEU A 68 10.92 -2.84 -17.90
CA LEU A 68 10.26 -3.76 -16.96
C LEU A 68 8.81 -4.01 -17.40
N GLU A 69 8.09 -2.97 -17.81
CA GLU A 69 6.73 -3.10 -18.37
C GLU A 69 6.70 -4.01 -19.60
N THR A 70 7.64 -3.80 -20.53
CA THR A 70 7.80 -4.63 -21.73
C THR A 70 8.10 -6.09 -21.35
N TYR A 71 8.97 -6.29 -20.35
CA TYR A 71 9.32 -7.63 -19.87
C TYR A 71 8.15 -8.36 -19.21
N ILE A 72 7.37 -7.68 -18.36
CA ILE A 72 6.18 -8.26 -17.74
C ILE A 72 5.09 -8.54 -18.79
N THR A 73 4.93 -7.66 -19.78
CA THR A 73 4.02 -7.90 -20.92
C THR A 73 4.42 -9.16 -21.68
N PHE A 74 5.71 -9.36 -21.95
CA PHE A 74 6.23 -10.58 -22.55
C PHE A 74 5.93 -11.82 -21.68
N CYS A 75 6.09 -11.74 -20.35
CA CYS A 75 5.75 -12.84 -19.44
C CYS A 75 4.26 -13.19 -19.47
N ILE A 76 3.37 -12.19 -19.57
CA ILE A 76 1.92 -12.40 -19.73
C ILE A 76 1.63 -13.20 -21.01
N GLU A 77 2.27 -12.84 -22.13
CA GLU A 77 2.09 -13.56 -23.40
C GLU A 77 2.59 -15.01 -23.32
N LEU A 78 3.72 -15.27 -22.64
CA LEU A 78 4.19 -16.64 -22.39
C LEU A 78 3.18 -17.46 -21.57
N CYS A 79 2.56 -16.85 -20.56
CA CYS A 79 1.52 -17.51 -19.76
C CYS A 79 0.27 -17.81 -20.60
N ARG A 80 -0.15 -16.89 -21.48
CA ARG A 80 -1.28 -17.10 -22.41
C ARG A 80 -1.03 -18.22 -23.41
N LYS A 81 0.23 -18.52 -23.72
CA LYS A 81 0.65 -19.67 -24.54
C LYS A 81 0.87 -20.96 -23.73
N ASP A 82 0.55 -20.95 -22.44
CA ASP A 82 0.74 -22.06 -21.51
C ASP A 82 2.21 -22.52 -21.40
N LEU A 83 3.17 -21.60 -21.58
CA LEU A 83 4.61 -21.88 -21.48
C LEU A 83 5.17 -21.67 -20.06
N ALA A 84 4.53 -20.82 -19.27
CA ALA A 84 4.95 -20.44 -17.93
C ALA A 84 3.77 -20.51 -16.94
N THR A 85 4.06 -20.56 -15.65
CA THR A 85 3.02 -20.60 -14.62
C THR A 85 2.25 -19.28 -14.57
N ALA A 86 0.92 -19.35 -14.51
CA ALA A 86 0.05 -18.17 -14.60
C ALA A 86 0.29 -17.11 -13.51
N SER A 87 0.83 -17.48 -12.34
CA SER A 87 1.19 -16.52 -11.28
C SER A 87 2.50 -15.78 -11.52
N MET A 88 3.33 -16.21 -12.48
CA MET A 88 4.68 -15.68 -12.66
C MET A 88 4.76 -14.19 -12.93
N PRO A 89 3.93 -13.58 -13.81
CA PRO A 89 4.02 -12.15 -14.07
C PRO A 89 3.83 -11.32 -12.79
N VAL A 90 2.92 -11.72 -11.91
CA VAL A 90 2.66 -11.03 -10.63
C VAL A 90 3.75 -11.32 -9.61
N MET A 91 4.30 -12.53 -9.57
CA MET A 91 5.45 -12.83 -8.71
C MET A 91 6.68 -12.00 -9.10
N LEU A 92 6.96 -11.89 -10.40
CA LEU A 92 8.05 -11.06 -10.92
C LEU A 92 7.81 -9.57 -10.63
N LEU A 93 6.57 -9.08 -10.73
CA LEU A 93 6.22 -7.72 -10.29
C LEU A 93 6.53 -7.51 -8.80
N GLY A 94 6.21 -8.49 -7.94
CA GLY A 94 6.58 -8.46 -6.52
C GLY A 94 8.09 -8.31 -6.31
N ASP A 95 8.87 -9.17 -6.96
CA ASP A 95 10.34 -9.14 -6.90
C ASP A 95 10.90 -7.78 -7.39
N ILE A 96 10.31 -7.24 -8.47
CA ILE A 96 10.65 -5.92 -9.02
C ILE A 96 10.38 -4.82 -7.99
N PHE A 97 9.18 -4.77 -7.42
CA PHE A 97 8.81 -3.74 -6.44
C PHE A 97 9.73 -3.78 -5.23
N ASP A 98 10.05 -4.96 -4.69
CA ASP A 98 10.94 -5.11 -3.54
C ASP A 98 12.37 -4.64 -3.82
N SER A 99 12.80 -4.66 -5.08
CA SER A 99 14.15 -4.26 -5.50
C SER A 99 14.32 -2.77 -5.84
N MET A 100 13.24 -1.97 -5.87
CA MET A 100 13.28 -0.58 -6.35
C MET A 100 12.84 0.47 -5.32
N THR A 101 13.22 1.74 -5.57
CA THR A 101 12.78 2.89 -4.76
C THR A 101 11.30 3.22 -4.98
N LEU A 102 10.69 3.90 -4.03
CA LEU A 102 9.25 4.19 -4.03
C LEU A 102 8.80 5.02 -5.24
N ASP A 103 9.62 5.95 -5.72
CA ASP A 103 9.31 6.74 -6.92
C ASP A 103 9.18 5.84 -8.17
N ARG A 104 10.03 4.82 -8.29
CA ARG A 104 9.97 3.86 -9.40
C ARG A 104 8.80 2.88 -9.21
N CYS A 105 8.51 2.48 -7.97
CA CYS A 105 7.32 1.69 -7.66
C CYS A 105 6.07 2.43 -8.12
N GLU A 106 5.94 3.72 -7.84
CA GLU A 106 4.78 4.51 -8.23
C GLU A 106 4.62 4.60 -9.75
N GLN A 107 5.72 4.79 -10.47
CA GLN A 107 5.70 4.80 -11.94
C GLN A 107 5.22 3.45 -12.49
N LEU A 108 5.85 2.35 -12.07
CA LEU A 108 5.51 1.00 -12.53
C LEU A 108 4.10 0.56 -12.08
N PHE A 109 3.60 1.05 -10.94
CA PHE A 109 2.25 0.73 -10.49
C PHE A 109 1.19 1.24 -11.48
N THR A 110 1.47 2.32 -12.21
CA THR A 110 0.60 2.80 -13.31
C THR A 110 0.38 1.71 -14.37
N PHE A 111 1.42 0.94 -14.70
CA PHE A 111 1.29 -0.21 -15.61
C PHE A 111 0.38 -1.29 -15.00
N VAL A 112 0.49 -1.57 -13.70
CA VAL A 112 -0.37 -2.53 -13.01
C VAL A 112 -1.84 -2.10 -13.06
N GLU A 113 -2.11 -0.81 -12.82
CA GLU A 113 -3.46 -0.22 -12.87
C GLU A 113 -4.08 -0.32 -14.27
N ASN A 114 -3.31 0.01 -15.30
CA ASN A 114 -3.75 -0.04 -16.69
C ASN A 114 -4.07 -1.47 -17.14
N ASN A 115 -3.39 -2.47 -16.59
CA ASN A 115 -3.59 -3.88 -16.92
C ASN A 115 -4.61 -4.60 -16.03
N VAL A 116 -5.46 -3.89 -15.28
CA VAL A 116 -6.49 -4.51 -14.42
C VAL A 116 -7.40 -5.49 -15.14
N VAL A 117 -7.68 -5.26 -16.44
CA VAL A 117 -8.50 -6.17 -17.25
C VAL A 117 -7.78 -7.51 -17.43
N VAL A 118 -6.47 -7.48 -17.68
CA VAL A 118 -5.63 -8.69 -17.83
C VAL A 118 -5.61 -9.48 -16.52
N TRP A 119 -5.39 -8.80 -15.40
CA TRP A 119 -5.35 -9.47 -14.08
C TRP A 119 -6.67 -10.13 -13.69
N LYS A 120 -7.79 -9.66 -14.26
CA LYS A 120 -9.13 -10.21 -14.04
C LYS A 120 -9.51 -11.34 -14.98
N GLU A 121 -8.71 -11.64 -16.01
CA GLU A 121 -8.93 -12.84 -16.84
C GLU A 121 -8.89 -14.09 -15.95
N ASP A 122 -9.71 -15.10 -16.23
CA ASP A 122 -9.82 -16.32 -15.41
C ASP A 122 -8.47 -17.02 -15.20
N LEU A 123 -7.63 -17.00 -16.24
CA LEU A 123 -6.27 -17.53 -16.23
C LEU A 123 -5.42 -16.90 -15.11
N PHE A 124 -5.51 -15.58 -14.95
CA PHE A 124 -4.68 -14.83 -14.01
C PHE A 124 -5.36 -14.66 -12.65
N PHE A 125 -6.66 -14.38 -12.60
CA PHE A 125 -7.35 -14.02 -11.37
C PHE A 125 -7.18 -15.08 -10.27
N SER A 126 -7.47 -16.35 -10.60
CA SER A 126 -7.39 -17.46 -9.66
C SER A 126 -5.97 -17.69 -9.12
N ALA A 127 -4.96 -17.58 -9.99
CA ALA A 127 -3.56 -17.80 -9.65
C ALA A 127 -2.88 -16.58 -9.00
N CYS A 128 -3.32 -15.37 -9.32
CA CYS A 128 -2.63 -14.13 -8.99
C CYS A 128 -3.23 -13.39 -7.80
N LYS A 129 -4.52 -13.59 -7.47
CA LYS A 129 -5.22 -12.72 -6.50
C LYS A 129 -4.50 -12.56 -5.16
N ASN A 130 -3.96 -13.66 -4.61
CA ASN A 130 -3.25 -13.64 -3.33
C ASN A 130 -1.87 -12.98 -3.46
N ASN A 131 -1.20 -13.14 -4.60
CA ASN A 131 0.10 -12.54 -4.87
C ASN A 131 -0.04 -11.03 -5.09
N LEU A 132 -1.07 -10.58 -5.82
CA LEU A 132 -1.41 -9.16 -5.96
C LEU A 132 -1.73 -8.52 -4.62
N LEU A 133 -2.55 -9.18 -3.78
CA LEU A 133 -2.87 -8.68 -2.45
C LEU A 133 -1.61 -8.54 -1.58
N ARG A 134 -0.74 -9.56 -1.58
CA ARG A 134 0.52 -9.53 -0.84
C ARG A 134 1.41 -8.38 -1.31
N MET A 135 1.67 -8.30 -2.61
CA MET A 135 2.47 -7.24 -3.24
C MET A 135 1.95 -5.84 -2.90
N CYS A 136 0.63 -5.62 -2.98
CA CYS A 136 0.03 -4.33 -2.63
C CYS A 136 0.18 -4.01 -1.13
N ASN A 137 -0.02 -4.99 -0.25
CA ASN A 137 0.18 -4.81 1.18
C ASN A 137 1.65 -4.56 1.55
N ASP A 138 2.59 -5.16 0.81
CA ASP A 138 4.03 -4.95 1.00
C ASP A 138 4.42 -3.51 0.60
N LEU A 139 3.88 -3.01 -0.51
CA LEU A 139 4.00 -1.60 -0.89
C LEU A 139 3.40 -0.67 0.18
N LEU A 140 2.17 -0.93 0.63
CA LEU A 140 1.51 -0.12 1.66
C LEU A 140 2.31 -0.07 2.98
N ARG A 141 3.00 -1.16 3.34
CA ARG A 141 3.89 -1.20 4.52
C ARG A 141 5.18 -0.39 4.34
N ARG A 142 5.66 -0.25 3.11
CA ARG A 142 6.86 0.55 2.78
C ARG A 142 6.56 2.04 2.65
N LEU A 143 5.32 2.42 2.35
CA LEU A 143 4.91 3.81 2.18
C LEU A 143 4.81 4.54 3.53
N SER A 144 5.28 5.78 3.55
CA SER A 144 5.06 6.68 4.69
C SER A 144 3.59 7.11 4.73
N ARG A 145 2.95 6.95 5.90
CA ARG A 145 1.55 7.31 6.15
C ARG A 145 1.27 8.83 6.02
N SER A 146 2.30 9.69 6.05
CA SER A 146 2.14 11.15 6.01
C SER A 146 2.57 11.81 4.70
N GLN A 147 3.50 11.21 3.95
CA GLN A 147 4.09 11.84 2.76
C GLN A 147 3.53 11.30 1.44
N GLN A 148 3.22 10.01 1.36
CA GLN A 148 2.87 9.33 0.11
C GLN A 148 1.40 8.89 0.10
N THR A 149 0.51 9.79 0.55
CA THR A 149 -0.92 9.52 0.70
C THR A 149 -1.62 9.29 -0.64
N VAL A 150 -1.18 9.98 -1.70
CA VAL A 150 -1.71 9.81 -3.05
C VAL A 150 -1.44 8.40 -3.59
N PHE A 151 -0.19 7.92 -3.49
CA PHE A 151 0.17 6.59 -3.96
C PHE A 151 -0.51 5.49 -3.14
N CYS A 152 -0.59 5.65 -1.81
CA CYS A 152 -1.38 4.76 -0.95
C CYS A 152 -2.86 4.68 -1.41
N GLY A 153 -3.49 5.83 -1.70
CA GLY A 153 -4.85 5.89 -2.21
C GLY A 153 -5.04 5.18 -3.55
N ARG A 154 -4.08 5.32 -4.47
CA ARG A 154 -4.06 4.60 -5.76
C ARG A 154 -4.02 3.09 -5.57
N ILE A 155 -3.16 2.59 -4.68
CA ILE A 155 -3.09 1.15 -4.37
C ILE A 155 -4.42 0.64 -3.81
N LEU A 156 -5.03 1.36 -2.87
CA LEU A 156 -6.31 0.99 -2.28
C LEU A 156 -7.45 1.02 -3.31
N LEU A 157 -7.48 2.01 -4.20
CA LEU A 157 -8.44 2.08 -5.31
C LEU A 157 -8.25 0.92 -6.29
N PHE A 158 -7.01 0.55 -6.61
CA PHE A 158 -6.73 -0.61 -7.44
C PHE A 158 -7.25 -1.90 -6.79
N LEU A 159 -6.96 -2.13 -5.50
CA LEU A 159 -7.46 -3.31 -4.78
C LEU A 159 -8.99 -3.38 -4.75
N ALA A 160 -9.66 -2.25 -4.50
CA ALA A 160 -11.12 -2.16 -4.53
C ALA A 160 -11.70 -2.41 -5.92
N LYS A 161 -11.01 -2.01 -6.98
CA LYS A 161 -11.40 -2.29 -8.37
C LYS A 161 -11.13 -3.74 -8.76
N PHE A 162 -10.05 -4.34 -8.27
CA PHE A 162 -9.59 -5.68 -8.63
C PHE A 162 -10.45 -6.77 -7.99
N PHE A 163 -10.72 -6.68 -6.69
CA PHE A 163 -11.49 -7.68 -5.96
C PHE A 163 -13.01 -7.50 -6.14
N PRO A 164 -13.77 -8.59 -6.41
CA PRO A 164 -15.22 -8.56 -6.30
C PRO A 164 -15.65 -8.18 -4.88
N PHE A 165 -16.78 -7.48 -4.73
CA PHE A 165 -17.32 -7.10 -3.41
C PHE A 165 -17.63 -8.30 -2.49
N SER A 166 -17.82 -9.48 -3.06
CA SER A 166 -18.04 -10.73 -2.32
C SER A 166 -16.75 -11.38 -1.82
N GLU A 167 -15.57 -10.85 -2.17
CA GLU A 167 -14.30 -11.45 -1.76
C GLU A 167 -14.06 -11.20 -0.26
N ARG A 168 -13.78 -12.29 0.46
CA ARG A 168 -13.54 -12.28 1.91
C ARG A 168 -12.43 -11.30 2.34
N SER A 169 -11.41 -11.10 1.51
CA SER A 169 -10.26 -10.22 1.79
C SER A 169 -10.62 -8.74 1.91
N GLY A 170 -11.73 -8.31 1.30
CA GLY A 170 -12.24 -6.93 1.38
C GLY A 170 -13.21 -6.67 2.53
N LEU A 171 -13.48 -7.68 3.37
CA LEU A 171 -14.50 -7.61 4.42
C LEU A 171 -13.86 -7.59 5.82
N ASN A 172 -14.28 -6.65 6.66
CA ASN A 172 -13.96 -6.68 8.08
C ASN A 172 -14.90 -7.64 8.84
N ILE A 173 -14.76 -8.94 8.61
CA ILE A 173 -15.68 -9.97 9.13
C ILE A 173 -15.65 -10.04 10.66
N VAL A 174 -14.49 -9.80 11.26
CA VAL A 174 -14.32 -9.79 12.73
C VAL A 174 -14.89 -8.49 13.32
N SER A 175 -15.10 -7.46 12.48
CA SER A 175 -15.53 -6.12 12.90
C SER A 175 -14.57 -5.48 13.92
N GLU A 176 -13.27 -5.71 13.76
CA GLU A 176 -12.26 -5.09 14.61
C GLU A 176 -12.11 -3.61 14.27
N PHE A 177 -11.96 -2.78 15.31
CA PHE A 177 -11.68 -1.36 15.17
C PHE A 177 -10.18 -1.14 14.99
N ASN A 178 -9.80 -0.16 14.17
CA ASN A 178 -8.41 0.21 14.00
C ASN A 178 -7.90 0.96 15.24
N LEU A 179 -7.36 0.20 16.19
CA LEU A 179 -6.74 0.71 17.40
C LEU A 179 -5.29 1.15 17.17
N GLU A 180 -4.79 1.40 15.95
CA GLU A 180 -3.45 2.01 15.80
C GLU A 180 -3.49 3.53 15.77
N ASN A 181 -4.65 4.11 15.44
CA ASN A 181 -4.81 5.56 15.29
C ASN A 181 -4.90 6.27 16.65
N HIS A 182 -3.82 6.20 17.43
CA HIS A 182 -3.69 6.84 18.73
C HIS A 182 -3.36 8.32 18.58
N THR A 183 -4.11 9.18 19.25
CA THR A 183 -3.75 10.59 19.38
C THR A 183 -3.04 10.80 20.71
N GLU A 184 -1.76 11.17 20.66
CA GLU A 184 -1.01 11.62 21.83
C GLU A 184 -1.30 13.10 22.09
N PHE A 185 -1.59 13.45 23.35
CA PHE A 185 -1.87 14.82 23.79
C PHE A 185 -1.33 15.03 25.20
N GLY A 186 -1.03 16.28 25.56
CA GLY A 186 -0.42 16.62 26.86
C GLY A 186 -1.25 16.13 28.05
N SER A 187 -0.62 15.33 28.91
CA SER A 187 -1.20 14.82 30.18
C SER A 187 -0.57 15.54 31.38
N GLU A 188 -1.18 15.46 32.57
CA GLU A 188 -0.72 16.17 33.80
C GLU A 188 0.75 15.87 34.19
N LYS A 189 1.36 14.80 33.65
CA LYS A 189 2.78 14.47 33.89
C LYS A 189 3.78 15.24 33.01
N SER A 190 3.31 15.93 31.98
CA SER A 190 4.13 16.68 31.02
C SER A 190 4.17 18.19 31.33
N GLU A 191 3.54 18.62 32.43
CA GLU A 191 3.41 20.03 32.83
C GLU A 191 4.75 20.75 33.06
N GLY A 192 5.86 20.01 33.25
CA GLY A 192 7.18 20.60 33.48
C GLY A 192 7.98 20.97 32.22
N ASP A 193 7.77 20.25 31.11
CA ASP A 193 8.68 20.30 29.93
C ASP A 193 8.00 20.88 28.68
N ASP A 194 6.70 20.61 28.49
CA ASP A 194 5.93 21.11 27.32
C ASP A 194 5.65 22.62 27.41
N LEU A 195 5.63 23.19 28.63
CA LEU A 195 5.51 24.62 28.88
C LEU A 195 6.75 25.40 28.40
N GLU A 196 7.94 24.78 28.36
CA GLU A 196 9.16 25.41 27.84
C GLU A 196 9.32 25.26 26.33
N GLN A 197 8.77 24.20 25.70
CA GLN A 197 8.90 24.01 24.25
C GLN A 197 7.95 24.88 23.45
N ILE A 198 6.71 25.10 23.91
CA ILE A 198 5.75 26.01 23.25
C ILE A 198 6.18 27.49 23.40
N THR A 199 7.04 27.81 24.38
CA THR A 199 7.49 29.18 24.66
C THR A 199 8.83 29.56 24.03
N LYS A 200 9.54 28.62 23.38
CA LYS A 200 10.88 28.86 22.77
C LYS A 200 10.87 29.09 21.26
N ASP A 201 9.75 28.87 20.57
CA ASP A 201 9.61 29.29 19.17
C ASP A 201 9.15 30.76 19.09
N ASP A 202 10.03 31.55 18.50
CA ASP A 202 10.15 33.00 18.51
C ASP A 202 9.05 33.69 17.68
N ASP A 203 8.14 34.43 18.33
CA ASP A 203 7.70 35.73 17.80
C ASP A 203 7.16 36.66 18.90
N LYS A 204 7.79 37.83 19.03
CA LYS A 204 7.34 38.93 19.89
C LYS A 204 6.24 39.72 19.17
N SER A 205 5.11 39.09 18.89
CA SER A 205 3.88 39.82 18.56
C SER A 205 2.65 38.94 18.70
N GLU A 206 1.56 39.57 19.16
CA GLU A 206 0.20 39.04 19.31
C GLU A 206 -0.11 38.24 20.59
N THR A 207 -0.93 38.89 21.42
CA THR A 207 -1.82 38.38 22.47
C THR A 207 -1.77 36.86 22.70
N LYS A 208 -1.12 36.41 23.79
CA LYS A 208 -1.22 35.03 24.29
C LYS A 208 -2.70 34.70 24.51
N VAL A 209 -3.30 33.97 23.58
CA VAL A 209 -4.68 33.50 23.72
C VAL A 209 -4.70 32.54 24.91
N PRO A 210 -5.52 32.78 25.95
CA PRO A 210 -5.59 31.86 27.07
C PRO A 210 -6.13 30.52 26.58
N ILE A 211 -5.30 29.47 26.62
CA ILE A 211 -5.67 28.12 26.26
C ILE A 211 -6.46 27.52 27.43
N ASP A 212 -7.71 27.10 27.17
CA ASP A 212 -8.47 26.31 28.13
C ASP A 212 -8.00 24.84 28.08
N TYR A 213 -6.97 24.53 28.88
CA TYR A 213 -6.42 23.18 28.99
C TYR A 213 -7.45 22.14 29.49
N ASN A 214 -8.51 22.55 30.19
CA ASN A 214 -9.56 21.63 30.61
C ASN A 214 -10.43 21.22 29.42
N LEU A 215 -10.78 22.17 28.56
CA LEU A 215 -11.47 21.89 27.30
C LEU A 215 -10.60 21.06 26.35
N TYR A 216 -9.31 21.42 26.19
CA TYR A 216 -8.34 20.67 25.38
C TYR A 216 -8.26 19.20 25.79
N ARG A 217 -8.08 18.93 27.09
CA ARG A 217 -7.97 17.54 27.60
C ARG A 217 -9.25 16.76 27.41
N LYS A 218 -10.41 17.35 27.72
CA LYS A 218 -11.71 16.69 27.51
C LYS A 218 -11.97 16.41 26.04
N PHE A 219 -11.58 17.33 25.14
CA PHE A 219 -11.73 17.17 23.71
C PHE A 219 -10.86 16.02 23.18
N TRP A 220 -9.57 16.01 23.51
CA TRP A 220 -8.66 14.97 23.03
C TRP A 220 -8.88 13.61 23.69
N ALA A 221 -9.32 13.58 24.95
CA ALA A 221 -9.76 12.34 25.60
C ALA A 221 -10.94 11.67 24.89
N LEU A 222 -11.80 12.43 24.19
CA LEU A 222 -12.87 11.84 23.38
C LEU A 222 -12.35 11.03 22.18
N GLN A 223 -11.16 11.33 21.66
CA GLN A 223 -10.61 10.59 20.52
C GLN A 223 -10.38 9.11 20.83
N ASP A 224 -9.98 8.77 22.06
CA ASP A 224 -9.78 7.37 22.44
C ASP A 224 -11.11 6.59 22.47
N PHE A 225 -12.20 7.25 22.88
CA PHE A 225 -13.55 6.68 22.79
C PHE A 225 -14.02 6.52 21.34
N PHE A 226 -13.69 7.46 20.44
CA PHE A 226 -14.05 7.34 19.02
C PHE A 226 -13.26 6.25 18.29
N ARG A 227 -11.99 6.07 18.65
CA ARG A 227 -11.12 4.99 18.15
C ARG A 227 -11.55 3.61 18.66
N ASN A 228 -11.99 3.53 19.92
CA ASN A 228 -12.42 2.28 20.54
C ASN A 228 -13.83 2.41 21.14
N PRO A 229 -14.89 2.33 20.31
CA PRO A 229 -16.26 2.53 20.76
C PRO A 229 -16.74 1.44 21.72
N ASN A 230 -16.06 0.28 21.78
CA ASN A 230 -16.39 -0.77 22.74
C ASN A 230 -16.24 -0.31 24.20
N GLN A 231 -15.43 0.71 24.47
CA GLN A 231 -15.30 1.32 25.80
C GLN A 231 -16.64 1.89 26.30
N CYS A 232 -17.49 2.39 25.40
CA CYS A 232 -18.77 3.02 25.74
C CYS A 232 -19.81 2.03 26.28
N TYR A 233 -19.59 0.72 26.17
CA TYR A 233 -20.46 -0.28 26.80
C TYR A 233 -20.17 -0.47 28.31
N GLN A 234 -19.06 0.06 28.82
CA GLN A 234 -18.73 -0.02 30.24
C GLN A 234 -19.30 1.20 30.99
N LYS A 235 -20.03 0.96 32.09
CA LYS A 235 -20.77 1.99 32.83
C LYS A 235 -19.89 3.17 33.29
N MET A 236 -18.65 2.91 33.71
CA MET A 236 -17.73 3.97 34.14
C MET A 236 -17.24 4.81 32.97
N HIS A 237 -16.77 4.16 31.90
CA HIS A 237 -16.31 4.80 30.67
C HIS A 237 -17.41 5.62 29.99
N TRP A 238 -18.64 5.09 29.95
CA TRP A 238 -19.80 5.81 29.41
C TRP A 238 -20.10 7.12 30.16
N LYS A 239 -19.97 7.13 31.49
CA LYS A 239 -20.14 8.36 32.29
C LYS A 239 -19.09 9.39 31.95
N VAL A 240 -17.82 8.98 31.81
CA VAL A 240 -16.71 9.86 31.44
C VAL A 240 -16.95 10.44 30.04
N PHE A 241 -17.22 9.58 29.05
CA PHE A 241 -17.56 9.98 27.68
C PHE A 241 -18.72 10.99 27.67
N SER A 242 -19.83 10.68 28.34
CA SER A 242 -21.01 11.54 28.37
C SER A 242 -20.71 12.92 28.98
N ALA A 243 -19.93 12.96 30.06
CA ALA A 243 -19.53 14.21 30.70
C ALA A 243 -18.60 15.05 29.81
N HIS A 244 -17.60 14.42 29.19
CA HIS A 244 -16.66 15.08 28.28
C HIS A 244 -17.37 15.59 27.02
N ALA A 245 -18.18 14.75 26.37
CA ALA A 245 -18.96 15.12 25.19
C ALA A 245 -19.93 16.27 25.49
N SER A 246 -20.63 16.24 26.63
CA SER A 246 -21.53 17.33 27.04
C SER A 246 -20.77 18.64 27.25
N SER A 247 -19.60 18.59 27.90
CA SER A 247 -18.74 19.76 28.11
C SER A 247 -18.27 20.37 26.78
N VAL A 248 -17.81 19.53 25.84
CA VAL A 248 -17.34 19.95 24.52
C VAL A 248 -18.48 20.52 23.67
N LEU A 249 -19.63 19.84 23.62
CA LEU A 249 -20.81 20.33 22.88
C LEU A 249 -21.38 21.61 23.49
N SER A 250 -21.35 21.76 24.82
CA SER A 250 -21.73 23.02 25.47
C SER A 250 -20.78 24.16 25.09
N ALA A 251 -19.47 23.90 25.01
CA ALA A 251 -18.51 24.88 24.52
C ALA A 251 -18.83 25.25 23.06
N PHE A 252 -18.98 24.27 22.16
CA PHE A 252 -19.32 24.51 20.75
C PHE A 252 -20.63 25.29 20.57
N SER A 253 -21.66 25.00 21.36
CA SER A 253 -22.93 25.73 21.28
C SER A 253 -22.86 27.16 21.82
N SER A 254 -21.95 27.43 22.76
CA SER A 254 -21.69 28.79 23.27
C SER A 254 -20.98 29.67 22.23
N PHE A 255 -20.22 29.07 21.30
CA PHE A 255 -19.58 29.78 20.20
C PHE A 255 -20.51 29.89 18.99
N LYS A 256 -21.22 31.02 18.86
CA LYS A 256 -21.93 31.36 17.62
C LYS A 256 -20.94 31.75 16.53
N LEU A 257 -20.74 30.89 15.54
CA LEU A 257 -19.95 31.17 14.34
C LEU A 257 -20.56 32.37 13.58
N LYS A 258 -19.94 33.55 13.64
CA LYS A 258 -20.24 34.67 12.74
C LYS A 258 -19.40 34.49 11.47
N ASN A 259 -20.06 34.09 10.38
CA ASN A 259 -19.59 33.97 8.99
C ASN A 259 -18.71 32.75 8.62
N ASN A 260 -19.11 32.11 7.52
CA ASN A 260 -18.77 30.76 7.03
C ASN A 260 -17.35 30.56 6.45
N VAL A 261 -16.32 31.33 6.84
CA VAL A 261 -14.98 31.19 6.23
C VAL A 261 -13.84 30.95 7.23
N ILE A 262 -14.06 31.16 8.54
CA ILE A 262 -13.01 31.03 9.57
C ILE A 262 -13.27 29.82 10.49
N ILE A 263 -13.98 28.80 10.00
CA ILE A 263 -14.45 27.67 10.82
C ILE A 263 -13.29 26.73 11.17
N LEU A 264 -12.44 26.37 10.20
CA LEU A 264 -11.30 25.51 10.48
C LEU A 264 -10.21 26.25 11.26
N GLN A 265 -9.91 27.51 10.94
CA GLN A 265 -8.79 28.22 11.58
C GLN A 265 -8.97 28.42 13.08
N HIS A 266 -10.17 28.74 13.58
CA HIS A 266 -10.37 28.96 15.02
C HIS A 266 -10.49 27.66 15.81
N VAL A 267 -11.13 26.63 15.26
CA VAL A 267 -11.22 25.32 15.93
C VAL A 267 -9.86 24.63 15.91
N LEU A 268 -9.08 24.70 14.82
CA LEU A 268 -7.69 24.23 14.80
C LEU A 268 -6.80 25.05 15.74
N LYS A 269 -6.91 26.38 15.81
CA LYS A 269 -6.08 27.21 16.73
C LYS A 269 -6.32 26.90 18.21
N LEU A 270 -7.48 26.37 18.58
CA LEU A 270 -7.81 25.95 19.96
C LEU A 270 -7.37 24.51 20.27
N ILE A 271 -7.04 23.71 19.26
CA ILE A 271 -6.88 22.25 19.37
C ILE A 271 -5.45 21.80 18.99
N LEU A 272 -4.75 22.54 18.12
CA LEU A 272 -3.46 22.19 17.50
C LEU A 272 -2.27 23.10 17.90
N LEU A 273 -2.41 23.92 18.93
CA LEU A 273 -1.27 24.56 19.61
C LEU A 273 -1.11 23.95 21.00
#